data_AF-A7SQH5-F1
#
_entry.id   AF-A7SQH5-F1
#
_cell.length_a   1.000
_cell.length_b   1.000
_cell.length_c   1.000
_cell.angle_alpha   90.00
_cell.angle_beta   90.00
_cell.angle_gamma   90.00
#
_symmetry.space_group_name_H-M   'P 1'
#
loop_
_entity.id
_entity.type
_entity.pdbx_description
1 polymer ?
#
loop_
_entity_poly.entity_id
_entity_poly.type
_entity_poly.pdbx_seq_one_letter_code
_entity_poly.pdbx_strand_id
1 'polypeptide(L)'
;MRRSLKKWKILFPKILKKQTSWAMKNFTDWCTKRSVQCDFHSISSSDLGGILRRSYAEVKTKDKDLSPSALTGIRAAIHCTITSQPFARTITILKDAEFLQSNKMLEVVCKSYYKRVNPKPEHKSPIEPGDMNTLRSYFDVYSPNKLQEFVWFNLCYNVCIKHTEQKLSRWL
;
A
#
# COMPACT_ATOMS: atom_id res chain seq x y z
N MET A 1 1.02 -35.40 -6.23
CA MET A 1 1.53 -34.07 -5.77
C MET A 1 0.40 -33.15 -5.25
N ARG A 2 -0.42 -33.59 -4.26
CA ARG A 2 -1.56 -32.81 -3.68
C ARG A 2 -1.59 -32.81 -2.13
N ARG A 3 -0.45 -33.08 -1.47
CA ARG A 3 -0.38 -33.20 0.00
C ARG A 3 -0.08 -31.88 0.72
N SER A 4 0.58 -30.91 0.08
CA SER A 4 0.98 -29.65 0.73
C SER A 4 -0.22 -28.76 1.09
N LEU A 5 -1.14 -28.51 0.14
CA LEU A 5 -2.30 -27.62 0.36
C LEU A 5 -3.28 -28.09 1.45
N LYS A 6 -3.32 -29.39 1.76
CA LYS A 6 -4.20 -29.94 2.80
C LYS A 6 -3.72 -29.61 4.22
N LYS A 7 -2.41 -29.56 4.46
CA LYS A 7 -1.83 -29.21 5.76
C LYS A 7 -2.18 -27.78 6.16
N TRP A 8 -2.14 -26.87 5.19
CA TRP A 8 -2.48 -25.46 5.38
C TRP A 8 -3.98 -25.23 5.65
N LYS A 9 -4.88 -26.00 5.01
CA LYS A 9 -6.33 -25.89 5.28
C LYS A 9 -6.74 -26.25 6.70
N ILE A 10 -5.97 -27.08 7.40
CA ILE A 10 -6.25 -27.54 8.77
C ILE A 10 -5.78 -26.52 9.82
N LEU A 11 -4.83 -25.64 9.45
CA LEU A 11 -4.20 -24.65 10.33
C LEU A 11 -4.82 -23.24 10.24
N PHE A 12 -5.75 -22.98 9.32
CA PHE A 12 -6.40 -21.69 9.19
C PHE A 12 -7.80 -21.71 9.85
N PRO A 13 -8.01 -20.96 10.94
CA PRO A 13 -9.34 -20.81 11.55
C PRO A 13 -10.34 -20.24 10.54
N LYS A 14 -11.60 -20.70 10.61
CA LYS A 14 -12.73 -20.29 9.74
C LYS A 14 -13.02 -18.77 9.68
N ILE A 15 -12.34 -17.95 10.50
CA ILE A 15 -12.61 -16.51 10.70
C ILE A 15 -11.91 -15.61 9.65
N LEU A 16 -10.95 -16.13 8.89
CA LEU A 16 -10.14 -15.33 7.98
C LEU A 16 -10.86 -15.01 6.66
N LYS A 17 -11.31 -13.75 6.53
CA LYS A 17 -11.94 -13.16 5.34
C LYS A 17 -11.19 -13.54 4.05
N LYS A 18 -11.89 -13.63 2.91
CA LYS A 18 -11.38 -13.98 1.56
C LYS A 18 -10.03 -13.32 1.22
N GLN A 19 -9.82 -12.06 1.64
CA GLN A 19 -8.57 -11.34 1.42
C GLN A 19 -7.37 -11.96 2.14
N THR A 20 -7.54 -12.46 3.37
CA THR A 20 -6.45 -13.09 4.11
C THR A 20 -6.07 -14.45 3.54
N SER A 21 -7.05 -15.18 3.00
CA SER A 21 -6.78 -16.43 2.25
C SER A 21 -5.98 -16.16 0.97
N TRP A 22 -6.34 -15.14 0.20
CA TRP A 22 -5.58 -14.76 -1.01
C TRP A 22 -4.14 -14.33 -0.65
N ALA A 23 -3.99 -13.53 0.39
CA ALA A 23 -2.70 -13.02 0.84
C ALA A 23 -1.78 -14.16 1.33
N MET A 24 -2.29 -15.07 2.15
CA MET A 24 -1.54 -16.26 2.59
C MET A 24 -1.20 -17.17 1.42
N LYS A 25 -2.12 -17.36 0.47
CA LYS A 25 -1.85 -18.13 -0.74
C LYS A 25 -0.65 -17.58 -1.51
N ASN A 26 -0.58 -16.27 -1.72
CA ASN A 26 0.56 -15.66 -2.43
C ASN A 26 1.88 -15.91 -1.71
N PHE A 27 1.90 -15.80 -0.39
CA PHE A 27 3.09 -16.08 0.40
C PHE A 27 3.49 -17.56 0.33
N THR A 28 2.53 -18.49 0.50
CA THR A 28 2.79 -19.94 0.42
C THR A 28 3.23 -20.37 -0.98
N ASP A 29 2.64 -19.80 -2.04
CA ASP A 29 3.05 -20.05 -3.42
C ASP A 29 4.48 -19.56 -3.65
N TRP A 30 4.83 -18.39 -3.11
CA TRP A 30 6.20 -17.86 -3.15
C TRP A 30 7.20 -18.78 -2.42
N CYS A 31 6.87 -19.25 -1.20
CA CYS A 31 7.68 -20.19 -0.44
C CYS A 31 7.89 -21.50 -1.21
N THR A 32 6.81 -22.04 -1.79
CA THR A 32 6.84 -23.30 -2.55
C THR A 32 7.74 -23.18 -3.79
N LYS A 33 7.62 -22.08 -4.55
CA LYS A 33 8.44 -21.83 -5.74
C LYS A 33 9.94 -21.74 -5.45
N ARG A 34 10.31 -21.35 -4.23
CA ARG A 34 11.71 -21.13 -3.81
C ARG A 34 12.24 -22.21 -2.86
N SER A 35 11.45 -23.26 -2.65
CA SER A 35 11.77 -24.32 -1.68
C SER A 35 12.06 -23.80 -0.27
N VAL A 36 11.45 -22.67 0.11
CA VAL A 36 11.59 -22.08 1.44
C VAL A 36 10.63 -22.80 2.39
N GLN A 37 11.19 -23.49 3.37
CA GLN A 37 10.41 -24.06 4.47
C GLN A 37 10.16 -22.96 5.50
N CYS A 38 8.89 -22.68 5.78
CA CYS A 38 8.47 -21.70 6.77
C CYS A 38 7.42 -22.34 7.66
N ASP A 39 7.86 -22.89 8.79
CA ASP A 39 6.97 -23.41 9.83
C ASP A 39 6.73 -22.34 10.90
N PHE A 40 5.54 -21.75 10.88
CA PHE A 40 5.20 -20.67 11.82
C PHE A 40 5.27 -21.08 13.29
N HIS A 41 5.15 -22.38 13.60
CA HIS A 41 5.23 -22.89 14.96
C HIS A 41 6.66 -22.80 15.53
N SER A 42 7.67 -23.16 14.74
CA SER A 42 9.04 -23.37 15.23
C SER A 42 10.05 -22.34 14.75
N ILE A 43 9.74 -21.56 13.71
CA ILE A 43 10.69 -20.63 13.10
C ILE A 43 11.19 -19.55 14.08
N SER A 44 12.48 -19.21 14.06
CA SER A 44 12.99 -18.10 14.86
C SER A 44 12.51 -16.73 14.30
N SER A 45 12.44 -15.71 15.15
CA SER A 45 12.07 -14.35 14.70
C SER A 45 13.04 -13.82 13.64
N SER A 46 14.33 -14.10 13.79
CA SER A 46 15.39 -13.71 12.85
C SER A 46 15.22 -14.38 11.48
N ASP A 47 15.01 -15.70 11.45
CA ASP A 47 14.82 -16.45 10.20
C ASP A 47 13.54 -16.00 9.49
N LEU A 48 12.46 -15.80 10.25
CA LEU A 48 11.22 -15.27 9.71
C LEU A 48 11.43 -13.87 9.12
N GLY A 49 12.18 -12.98 9.81
CA GLY A 49 12.55 -11.67 9.29
C GLY A 49 13.33 -11.76 7.97
N GLY A 50 14.28 -12.69 7.87
CA GLY A 50 15.02 -12.96 6.62
C GLY A 50 14.13 -13.48 5.49
N ILE A 51 13.17 -14.35 5.78
CA ILE A 51 12.18 -14.84 4.82
C ILE A 51 11.26 -13.71 4.35
N LEU A 52 10.74 -12.90 5.27
CA LEU A 52 9.86 -11.77 4.96
C LEU A 52 10.56 -10.71 4.12
N ARG A 53 11.82 -10.42 4.41
CA ARG A 53 12.63 -9.49 3.60
C ARG A 53 12.70 -9.96 2.15
N ARG A 54 13.04 -11.23 1.91
CA ARG A 54 13.11 -11.81 0.56
C ARG A 54 11.73 -11.84 -0.10
N SER A 55 10.69 -12.22 0.65
CA SER A 55 9.35 -12.32 0.10
C SER A 55 8.82 -10.96 -0.37
N TYR A 56 9.03 -9.87 0.38
CA TYR A 56 8.60 -8.53 -0.04
C TYR A 56 9.27 -8.05 -1.32
N ALA A 57 10.54 -8.39 -1.55
CA ALA A 57 11.26 -8.00 -2.76
C ALA A 57 10.79 -8.78 -4.01
N GLU A 58 10.26 -9.98 -3.83
CA GLU A 58 10.16 -10.96 -4.90
C GLU A 58 8.76 -11.51 -5.16
N VAL A 59 7.80 -11.30 -4.26
CA VAL A 59 6.44 -11.79 -4.42
C VAL A 59 5.75 -11.06 -5.58
N LYS A 60 5.18 -11.83 -6.51
CA LYS A 60 4.52 -11.35 -7.72
C LYS A 60 3.28 -12.18 -8.02
N THR A 61 2.28 -11.56 -8.63
CA THR A 61 1.09 -12.26 -9.14
C THR A 61 1.08 -12.15 -10.66
N LYS A 62 1.05 -13.30 -11.36
CA LYS A 62 1.09 -13.36 -12.85
C LYS A 62 2.23 -12.49 -13.42
N ASP A 63 3.41 -12.59 -12.80
CA ASP A 63 4.63 -11.84 -13.12
C ASP A 63 4.55 -10.32 -12.99
N LYS A 64 3.43 -9.80 -12.47
CA LYS A 64 3.26 -8.39 -12.13
C LYS A 64 3.66 -8.14 -10.68
N ASP A 65 4.33 -7.00 -10.47
CA ASP A 65 4.62 -6.49 -9.14
C ASP A 65 3.32 -6.23 -8.37
N LEU A 66 3.33 -6.53 -7.07
CA LEU A 66 2.21 -6.26 -6.20
C LEU A 66 2.12 -4.77 -5.85
N SER A 67 0.90 -4.26 -5.72
CA SER A 67 0.69 -2.93 -5.16
C SER A 67 1.10 -2.87 -3.68
N PRO A 68 1.45 -1.68 -3.17
CA PRO A 68 1.73 -1.47 -1.75
C PRO A 68 0.62 -1.95 -0.81
N SER A 69 -0.64 -1.79 -1.23
CA SER A 69 -1.82 -2.28 -0.49
C SER A 69 -1.85 -3.81 -0.43
N ALA A 70 -1.54 -4.50 -1.53
CA ALA A 70 -1.48 -5.95 -1.58
C ALA A 70 -0.34 -6.50 -0.70
N LEU A 71 0.85 -5.90 -0.75
CA LEU A 71 1.99 -6.28 0.10
C LEU A 71 1.70 -6.07 1.59
N THR A 72 1.05 -4.95 1.93
CA THR A 72 0.62 -4.68 3.32
C THR A 72 -0.44 -5.68 3.77
N GLY A 73 -1.34 -6.09 2.88
CA GLY A 73 -2.30 -7.17 3.12
C GLY A 73 -1.63 -8.52 3.38
N ILE A 74 -0.56 -8.85 2.66
CA ILE A 74 0.27 -10.04 2.92
C ILE A 74 0.93 -9.96 4.30
N ARG A 75 1.53 -8.83 4.66
CA ARG A 75 2.11 -8.63 5.99
C ARG A 75 1.06 -8.83 7.09
N ALA A 76 -0.10 -8.19 6.96
CA ALA A 76 -1.19 -8.32 7.93
C ALA A 76 -1.67 -9.78 8.04
N ALA A 77 -1.81 -10.48 6.92
CA ALA A 77 -2.20 -11.88 6.89
C ALA A 77 -1.23 -12.79 7.66
N ILE A 78 0.07 -12.59 7.44
CA ILE A 78 1.12 -13.35 8.12
C ILE A 78 1.11 -13.04 9.62
N HIS A 79 1.07 -11.76 9.99
CA HIS A 79 1.00 -11.34 11.39
C HIS A 79 -0.20 -11.98 12.08
N CYS A 80 -1.41 -11.83 11.51
CA CYS A 80 -2.62 -12.43 12.07
C CYS A 80 -2.51 -13.94 12.19
N THR A 81 -1.89 -14.62 11.22
CA THR A 81 -1.69 -16.09 11.27
C THR A 81 -0.81 -16.45 12.47
N ILE A 82 0.30 -15.74 12.67
CA ILE A 82 1.27 -16.01 13.74
C ILE A 82 0.70 -15.70 15.13
N THR A 83 -0.03 -14.59 15.27
CA THR A 83 -0.54 -14.12 16.57
C THR A 83 -1.87 -14.78 16.95
N SER A 84 -2.61 -15.33 15.98
CA SER A 84 -3.85 -16.05 16.26
C SER A 84 -3.58 -17.53 16.56
N GLN A 85 -4.56 -18.19 17.18
CA GLN A 85 -4.57 -19.66 17.26
C GLN A 85 -4.47 -20.26 15.85
N PRO A 86 -3.73 -21.37 15.67
CA PRO A 86 -3.15 -22.23 16.71
C PRO A 86 -1.73 -21.86 17.16
N PHE A 87 -1.08 -20.87 16.54
CA PHE A 87 0.32 -20.56 16.84
C PHE A 87 0.47 -19.62 18.05
N ALA A 88 -0.43 -18.64 18.17
CA ALA A 88 -0.53 -17.72 19.31
C ALA A 88 0.81 -17.17 19.81
N ARG A 89 1.73 -16.85 18.88
CA ARG A 89 3.06 -16.37 19.24
C ARG A 89 2.99 -14.92 19.67
N THR A 90 3.87 -14.55 20.60
CA THR A 90 4.00 -13.21 21.16
C THR A 90 4.84 -12.25 20.30
N ILE A 91 5.34 -12.71 19.15
CA ILE A 91 6.17 -11.91 18.25
C ILE A 91 5.32 -10.92 17.43
N THR A 92 5.82 -9.71 17.22
CA THR A 92 5.20 -8.71 16.34
C THR A 92 6.11 -8.33 15.18
N ILE A 93 5.73 -8.80 13.98
CA ILE A 93 6.49 -8.54 12.74
C ILE A 93 6.55 -7.06 12.34
N LEU A 94 5.75 -6.21 12.97
CA LEU A 94 5.68 -4.78 12.67
C LEU A 94 6.75 -3.98 13.42
N LYS A 95 7.16 -4.42 14.62
CA LYS A 95 7.94 -3.61 15.55
C LYS A 95 9.19 -4.29 16.08
N ASP A 96 9.23 -5.61 16.20
CA ASP A 96 10.39 -6.28 16.80
C ASP A 96 11.64 -6.08 15.94
N ALA A 97 12.79 -6.04 16.61
CA ALA A 97 14.07 -5.65 16.01
C ALA A 97 14.49 -6.60 14.87
N GLU A 98 14.15 -7.87 14.98
CA GLU A 98 14.41 -8.93 14.01
C GLU A 98 13.74 -8.67 12.65
N PHE A 99 12.67 -7.86 12.63
CA PHE A 99 11.91 -7.53 11.42
C PHE A 99 12.27 -6.16 10.83
N LEU A 100 13.19 -5.41 11.44
CA LEU A 100 13.58 -4.08 10.97
C LEU A 100 14.01 -4.09 9.50
N GLN A 101 14.83 -5.07 9.11
CA GLN A 101 15.32 -5.19 7.73
C GLN A 101 14.22 -5.59 6.74
N SER A 102 13.30 -6.47 7.14
CA SER A 102 12.13 -6.79 6.32
C SER A 102 11.20 -5.60 6.14
N ASN A 103 10.99 -4.82 7.19
CA ASN A 103 10.13 -3.63 7.14
C ASN A 103 10.74 -2.53 6.26
N LYS A 104 12.06 -2.30 6.35
CA LYS A 104 12.79 -1.41 5.43
C LYS A 104 12.67 -1.88 3.98
N MET A 105 12.78 -3.18 3.73
CA MET A 105 12.61 -3.72 2.37
C MET A 105 11.20 -3.47 1.84
N LEU A 106 10.16 -3.73 2.65
CA LEU A 106 8.77 -3.44 2.28
C LEU A 106 8.60 -1.95 1.91
N GLU A 107 9.16 -1.05 2.70
CA GLU A 107 9.12 0.39 2.44
C GLU A 107 9.77 0.76 1.11
N VAL A 108 10.98 0.24 0.84
CA VAL A 108 11.72 0.47 -0.41
C VAL A 108 10.92 -0.04 -1.60
N VAL A 109 10.36 -1.25 -1.52
CA VAL A 109 9.54 -1.83 -2.58
C VAL A 109 8.31 -0.95 -2.85
N CYS A 110 7.59 -0.53 -1.80
CA CYS A 110 6.43 0.35 -1.93
C CYS A 110 6.78 1.71 -2.56
N LYS A 111 7.86 2.35 -2.11
CA LYS A 111 8.36 3.62 -2.69
C LYS A 111 8.72 3.45 -4.16
N SER A 112 9.40 2.35 -4.50
CA SER A 112 9.78 2.05 -5.88
C SER A 112 8.56 1.84 -6.78
N TYR A 113 7.51 1.18 -6.27
CA TYR A 113 6.26 0.97 -6.99
C TYR A 113 5.61 2.32 -7.33
N TYR A 114 5.46 3.21 -6.34
CA TYR A 114 4.88 4.52 -6.59
C TYR A 114 5.70 5.36 -7.54
N LYS A 115 7.03 5.30 -7.49
CA LYS A 115 7.90 6.00 -8.46
C LYS A 115 7.68 5.51 -9.90
N ARG A 116 7.37 4.22 -10.10
CA ARG A 116 7.09 3.65 -11.44
C ARG A 116 5.68 3.95 -11.91
N VAL A 117 4.68 3.83 -11.03
CA VAL A 117 3.26 3.98 -11.37
C VAL A 117 2.83 5.45 -11.42
N ASN A 118 3.46 6.29 -10.62
CA ASN A 118 3.27 7.73 -10.60
C ASN A 118 4.63 8.41 -10.85
N PRO A 119 5.07 8.48 -12.13
CA PRO A 119 6.15 9.39 -12.49
C PRO A 119 5.80 10.79 -11.96
N LYS A 120 6.83 11.58 -11.58
CA LYS A 120 6.66 12.89 -10.90
C LYS A 120 5.39 13.58 -11.38
N PRO A 121 4.43 13.90 -10.49
CA PRO A 121 3.24 14.63 -10.89
C PRO A 121 3.68 15.91 -11.58
N GLU A 122 3.44 16.00 -12.89
CA GLU A 122 3.56 17.27 -13.57
C GLU A 122 2.43 18.12 -13.02
N HIS A 123 2.80 19.24 -12.39
CA HIS A 123 1.80 20.22 -12.00
C HIS A 123 1.09 20.67 -13.26
N LYS A 124 -0.25 20.62 -13.23
CA LYS A 124 -1.04 21.27 -14.28
C LYS A 124 -0.57 22.71 -14.37
N SER A 125 -0.42 23.22 -15.59
CA SER A 125 -0.13 24.64 -15.80
C SER A 125 -1.12 25.50 -15.03
N PRO A 126 -0.70 26.68 -14.52
CA PRO A 126 -1.61 27.65 -13.95
C PRO A 126 -2.79 27.89 -14.90
N ILE A 127 -3.99 28.11 -14.35
CA ILE A 127 -5.18 28.38 -15.15
C ILE A 127 -4.91 29.63 -16.00
N GLU A 128 -5.05 29.53 -17.31
CA GLU A 128 -4.77 30.65 -18.20
C GLU A 128 -5.72 31.82 -17.93
N PRO A 129 -5.28 33.08 -18.11
CA PRO A 129 -6.15 34.25 -17.91
C PRO A 129 -7.43 34.21 -18.75
N GLY A 130 -7.37 33.63 -19.96
CA GLY A 130 -8.54 33.43 -20.82
C GLY A 130 -9.57 32.49 -20.20
N ASP A 131 -9.13 31.36 -19.65
CA ASP A 131 -9.98 30.41 -18.93
C ASP A 131 -10.59 31.02 -17.67
N MET A 132 -9.83 31.86 -16.96
CA MET A 132 -10.35 32.61 -15.81
C MET A 132 -11.48 33.57 -16.19
N ASN A 133 -11.43 34.16 -17.39
CA ASN A 133 -12.51 35.02 -17.89
C ASN A 133 -13.75 34.20 -18.24
N THR A 134 -13.58 33.02 -18.87
CA THR A 134 -14.66 32.07 -19.13
C THR A 134 -15.30 31.59 -17.82
N LEU A 135 -14.50 31.22 -16.83
CA LEU A 135 -14.97 30.85 -15.51
C LEU A 135 -15.74 32.00 -14.84
N ARG A 136 -15.25 33.23 -14.94
CA ARG A 136 -15.97 34.41 -14.41
C ARG A 136 -17.33 34.58 -15.06
N SER A 137 -17.45 34.36 -16.37
CA SER A 137 -18.75 34.41 -17.07
C SER A 137 -19.70 33.28 -16.66
N TYR A 138 -19.16 32.10 -16.30
CA TYR A 138 -19.96 30.96 -15.83
C TYR A 138 -20.59 31.21 -14.45
N PHE A 139 -19.90 31.95 -13.59
CA PHE A 139 -20.33 32.23 -12.21
C PHE A 139 -21.37 33.36 -12.09
N ASP A 140 -22.04 33.72 -13.18
CA ASP A 140 -22.99 34.83 -13.28
C ASP A 140 -23.79 35.05 -11.98
N VAL A 141 -23.46 36.14 -11.27
CA VAL A 141 -23.63 36.28 -9.81
C VAL A 141 -25.06 36.66 -9.43
N TYR A 142 -25.98 36.71 -10.39
CA TYR A 142 -27.38 37.02 -10.16
C TYR A 142 -28.17 35.84 -9.56
N SER A 143 -27.58 34.64 -9.48
CA SER A 143 -28.17 33.49 -8.79
C SER A 143 -27.44 33.20 -7.47
N PRO A 144 -28.16 33.03 -6.34
CA PRO A 144 -27.57 32.62 -5.06
C PRO A 144 -26.72 31.34 -5.16
N ASN A 145 -27.13 30.38 -6.00
CA ASN A 145 -26.39 29.13 -6.20
C ASN A 145 -25.05 29.38 -6.92
N LYS A 146 -25.03 30.28 -7.91
CA LYS A 146 -23.82 30.64 -8.65
C LYS A 146 -22.84 31.43 -7.81
N LEU A 147 -23.33 32.29 -6.93
CA LEU A 147 -22.50 32.96 -5.94
C LEU A 147 -21.86 31.95 -4.98
N GLN A 148 -22.61 30.94 -4.49
CA GLN A 148 -22.05 29.90 -3.63
C GLN A 148 -20.97 29.07 -4.34
N GLU A 149 -21.21 28.66 -5.59
CA GLU A 149 -20.23 27.96 -6.42
C GLU A 149 -18.96 28.81 -6.65
N PHE A 150 -19.12 30.12 -6.90
CA PHE A 150 -18.00 31.06 -7.06
C PHE A 150 -17.16 31.18 -5.80
N VAL A 151 -17.80 31.32 -4.63
CA VAL A 151 -17.10 31.40 -3.34
C VAL A 151 -16.34 30.11 -3.07
N TRP A 152 -16.96 28.95 -3.31
CA TRP A 152 -16.31 27.65 -3.15
C TRP A 152 -15.11 27.49 -4.08
N PHE A 153 -15.26 27.86 -5.36
CA PHE A 153 -14.17 27.87 -6.33
C PHE A 153 -13.00 28.76 -5.85
N ASN A 154 -13.27 29.97 -5.38
CA ASN A 154 -12.24 30.89 -4.90
C ASN A 154 -11.52 30.39 -3.65
N LEU A 155 -12.24 29.73 -2.74
CA LEU A 155 -11.63 29.09 -1.57
C LEU A 155 -10.68 27.97 -2.01
N CYS A 156 -11.14 27.06 -2.87
CA CYS A 156 -10.29 25.97 -3.37
C CYS A 156 -9.09 26.50 -4.18
N TYR A 157 -9.28 27.49 -5.05
CA TYR A 157 -8.23 28.03 -5.90
C TYR A 157 -7.16 28.79 -5.10
N ASN A 158 -7.57 29.71 -4.22
CA ASN A 158 -6.61 30.53 -3.48
C ASN A 158 -5.97 29.79 -2.30
N VAL A 159 -6.69 28.89 -1.63
CA VAL A 159 -6.17 28.17 -0.46
C VAL A 159 -5.45 26.88 -0.85
N CYS A 160 -5.98 26.09 -1.79
CA CYS A 160 -5.41 24.76 -2.08
C CYS A 160 -4.43 24.78 -3.26
N ILE A 161 -4.66 25.60 -4.28
CA ILE A 161 -3.83 25.61 -5.50
C ILE A 161 -2.66 26.59 -5.35
N LYS A 162 -2.91 27.88 -5.05
CA LYS A 162 -1.85 28.90 -4.94
C LYS A 162 -0.87 28.68 -3.79
N HIS A 163 -1.32 28.14 -2.64
CA HIS A 163 -0.42 27.81 -1.53
C HIS A 163 0.57 26.68 -1.89
N THR A 164 0.19 25.81 -2.83
CA THR A 164 1.07 24.75 -3.35
C THR A 164 2.11 25.33 -4.33
N GLU A 165 1.74 26.33 -5.12
CA GLU A 165 2.65 27.05 -6.03
C GLU A 165 3.67 27.94 -5.30
N GLN A 166 3.25 28.68 -4.26
CA GLN A 166 4.15 29.55 -3.47
C GLN A 166 5.22 28.78 -2.69
N LYS A 167 4.96 27.52 -2.33
CA LYS A 167 5.97 26.69 -1.68
C LYS A 167 7.11 26.32 -2.63
N LEU A 168 6.90 26.30 -3.95
CA LEU A 168 7.92 25.89 -4.92
C LEU A 168 8.87 27.05 -5.32
N SER A 169 8.37 28.28 -5.38
CA SER A 169 9.19 29.49 -5.63
C SER A 169 10.08 29.91 -4.46
N ARG A 170 10.00 29.21 -3.32
CA ARG A 170 10.91 29.37 -2.17
C ARG A 170 12.06 28.34 -2.15
N TRP A 171 12.06 27.39 -3.08
CA TRP A 171 13.07 26.32 -3.23
C TRP A 171 13.76 26.35 -4.61
N LEU A 172 13.53 27.40 -5.40
CA LEU A 172 14.34 27.81 -6.55
C LEU A 172 15.06 29.11 -6.16
#